data_AF-J3J6I9-F1
#
_entry.id   AF-J3J6I9-F1
#
_cell.length_a   1.000
_cell.length_b   1.000
_cell.length_c   1.000
_cell.angle_alpha   90.00
_cell.angle_beta   90.00
_cell.angle_gamma   90.00
#
_symmetry.space_group_name_H-M   'P 1'
#
loop_
_entity.id
_entity.type
_entity.pdbx_description
1 polymer ?
#
loop_
_entity_poly.entity_id
_entity_poly.type
_entity_poly.pdbx_seq_one_letter_code
_entity_poly.pdbx_strand_id
1 'polypeptide(L)'
;MSVALTVLFVLVALVLVAGGLYLFISGIAARAGVCRPPLGLRLRGVEPGSGAWERAHHAAWPILFGGGVLGTAHGIALAAIAILGARVSVPLVFVVSGIIVEAGLWVVARGAGKASAA
;
A
#
# COMPACT_ATOMS: atom_id res chain seq x y z
N MET A 1 12.18 -10.82 -23.42
CA MET A 1 12.56 -9.93 -22.30
C MET A 1 13.90 -10.42 -21.77
N SER A 2 14.87 -9.54 -21.49
CA SER A 2 16.17 -9.98 -20.98
C SER A 2 16.06 -10.44 -19.53
N VAL A 3 16.94 -11.35 -19.10
CA VAL A 3 16.99 -11.83 -17.71
C VAL A 3 17.13 -10.68 -16.72
N ALA A 4 17.98 -9.69 -17.04
CA ALA A 4 18.16 -8.49 -16.23
C ALA A 4 16.84 -7.71 -16.02
N LEU A 5 16.02 -7.58 -17.07
CA LEU A 5 14.74 -6.88 -16.98
C LEU A 5 13.71 -7.68 -16.17
N THR A 6 13.69 -9.01 -16.32
CA THR A 6 12.86 -9.89 -15.48
C THR A 6 13.23 -9.76 -14.01
N VAL A 7 14.53 -9.79 -13.67
CA VAL A 7 15.01 -9.59 -12.30
C VAL A 7 14.58 -8.22 -11.77
N LEU A 8 14.73 -7.16 -12.56
CA LEU A 8 14.28 -5.81 -12.17
C LEU A 8 12.78 -5.78 -11.87
N PHE A 9 11.94 -6.35 -12.73
CA PHE A 9 10.49 -6.37 -12.50
C PHE A 9 10.11 -7.20 -11.28
N VAL A 10 10.81 -8.31 -11.02
CA VAL A 10 10.60 -9.10 -9.80
C VAL A 10 10.98 -8.30 -8.55
N LEU A 11 12.09 -7.55 -8.57
CA LEU A 11 12.46 -6.67 -7.46
C LEU A 11 11.41 -5.58 -7.21
N VAL A 12 10.91 -4.94 -8.27
CA VAL A 12 9.84 -3.94 -8.15
C VAL A 12 8.54 -4.59 -7.63
N ALA A 13 8.20 -5.78 -8.10
CA ALA A 13 7.07 -6.55 -7.61
C ALA A 13 7.17 -6.83 -6.11
N LEU A 14 8.35 -7.21 -5.62
CA LEU A 14 8.57 -7.42 -4.18
C LEU A 14 8.37 -6.14 -3.37
N VAL A 15 8.79 -4.99 -3.90
CA VAL A 15 8.55 -3.69 -3.25
C VAL A 15 7.05 -3.38 -3.18
N LEU A 16 6.30 -3.58 -4.27
CA LEU A 16 4.84 -3.40 -4.28
C LEU A 16 4.15 -4.39 -3.33
N VAL A 17 4.55 -5.65 -3.32
CA VAL A 17 4.01 -6.62 -2.36
C VAL A 17 4.28 -6.18 -0.92
N ALA A 18 5.50 -5.74 -0.61
CA ALA A 18 5.83 -5.25 0.73
C ALA A 18 5.03 -4.00 1.11
N GLY A 19 4.87 -3.04 0.18
CA GLY A 19 4.06 -1.84 0.36
C GLY A 19 2.58 -2.18 0.57
N GLY A 20 2.01 -3.00 -0.30
CA GLY A 20 0.66 -3.53 -0.20
C GLY A 20 0.40 -4.25 1.13
N LEU A 21 1.29 -5.18 1.54
CA LEU A 21 1.17 -5.86 2.83
C LEU A 21 1.24 -4.89 4.01
N TYR A 22 2.11 -3.88 3.95
CA TYR A 22 2.18 -2.85 4.98
C TYR A 22 0.86 -2.08 5.10
N LEU A 23 0.26 -1.66 3.98
CA LEU A 23 -1.04 -0.99 3.96
C LEU A 23 -2.15 -1.91 4.49
N PHE A 24 -2.14 -3.17 4.08
CA PHE A 24 -3.12 -4.17 4.47
C PHE A 24 -3.10 -4.41 5.98
N ILE A 25 -1.93 -4.69 6.55
CA ILE A 25 -1.74 -4.89 7.99
C ILE A 25 -2.10 -3.62 8.75
N SER A 26 -1.72 -2.44 8.24
CA SER A 26 -2.10 -1.16 8.83
C SER A 26 -3.63 -0.97 8.86
N GLY A 27 -4.33 -1.36 7.78
CA GLY A 27 -5.79 -1.34 7.71
C GLY A 27 -6.46 -2.29 8.69
N ILE A 28 -5.96 -3.51 8.84
CA ILE A 28 -6.46 -4.47 9.85
C ILE A 28 -6.23 -3.92 11.26
N ALA A 29 -5.02 -3.45 11.56
CA ALA A 29 -4.68 -2.90 12.86
C ALA A 29 -5.51 -1.66 13.20
N ALA A 30 -5.76 -0.80 12.21
CA ALA A 30 -6.62 0.37 12.34
C ALA A 30 -8.08 -0.01 12.62
N ARG A 31 -8.62 -1.01 11.91
CA ARG A 31 -9.98 -1.52 12.16
C ARG A 31 -10.13 -2.11 13.56
N ALA A 32 -9.09 -2.77 14.06
CA ALA A 32 -9.08 -3.38 15.38
C ALA A 32 -8.72 -2.40 16.52
N GLY A 33 -8.45 -1.12 16.23
CA GLY A 33 -8.07 -0.14 17.24
C GLY A 33 -6.69 -0.38 17.87
N VAL A 34 -5.85 -1.23 17.27
CA VAL A 34 -4.52 -1.62 17.81
C VAL A 34 -3.36 -0.97 17.05
N CYS A 35 -3.65 0.06 16.24
CA CYS A 35 -2.64 0.70 15.41
C CYS A 35 -1.61 1.45 16.26
N ARG A 36 -0.36 0.96 16.25
CA ARG A 36 0.78 1.53 16.99
C ARG A 36 2.00 1.65 16.07
N PRO A 37 2.90 2.63 16.31
CA PRO A 37 4.16 2.69 15.57
C PRO A 37 4.91 1.35 15.59
N PRO A 38 5.52 0.92 14.46
CA PRO A 38 5.67 1.65 13.21
C PRO A 38 4.47 1.56 12.25
N LEU A 39 3.41 0.82 12.58
CA LEU A 39 2.24 0.60 11.71
C LEU A 39 1.29 1.81 11.70
N GLY A 40 0.53 1.96 10.61
CA GLY A 40 -0.47 2.99 10.47
C GLY A 40 0.01 4.29 9.81
N LEU A 41 -0.88 5.29 9.83
CA LEU A 41 -0.63 6.61 9.28
C LEU A 41 0.14 7.44 10.29
N ARG A 42 1.31 7.95 9.88
CA ARG A 42 2.02 8.97 10.66
C ARG A 42 1.40 10.35 10.44
N LEU A 43 0.52 10.73 11.36
CA LEU A 43 -0.15 12.03 11.38
C LEU A 43 0.65 12.98 12.28
N ARG A 44 1.25 14.02 11.70
CA ARG A 44 2.00 15.03 12.47
C ARG A 44 1.04 15.77 13.40
N GLY A 45 1.41 15.92 14.66
CA GLY A 45 0.61 16.63 15.67
C GLY A 45 -0.52 15.81 16.29
N VAL A 46 -0.67 14.52 15.94
CA VAL A 46 -1.62 13.62 16.58
C VAL A 46 -0.86 12.63 17.45
N GLU A 47 -1.12 12.66 18.76
CA GLU A 47 -0.44 11.78 19.72
C GLU A 47 -0.88 10.32 19.52
N PRO A 48 0.04 9.36 19.33
CA PRO A 48 -0.30 7.94 19.22
C PRO A 48 -1.07 7.45 20.45
N GLY A 49 -2.18 6.75 20.23
CA GLY A 49 -3.04 6.23 21.30
C GLY A 49 -4.03 7.24 21.89
N SER A 50 -4.05 8.49 21.40
CA SER A 50 -5.12 9.44 21.71
C SER A 50 -6.43 9.04 21.00
N GLY A 51 -7.58 9.55 21.49
CA GLY A 51 -8.85 9.36 20.77
C GLY A 51 -8.84 9.94 19.35
N ALA A 52 -8.08 11.02 19.11
CA ALA A 52 -7.90 11.58 17.77
C ALA A 52 -7.10 10.63 16.85
N TRP A 53 -6.12 9.92 17.39
CA TRP A 53 -5.37 8.89 16.67
C TRP A 53 -6.25 7.71 16.26
N GLU A 54 -7.07 7.21 17.19
CA GLU A 54 -7.99 6.09 16.91
C GLU A 54 -9.05 6.47 15.87
N ARG A 55 -9.68 7.65 16.01
CA ARG A 55 -10.64 8.16 15.02
C ARG A 55 -10.03 8.27 13.63
N ALA A 56 -8.82 8.82 13.53
CA ALA A 56 -8.12 8.98 12.27
C ALA A 56 -7.83 7.63 11.59
N HIS A 57 -7.40 6.64 12.37
CA HIS A 57 -7.14 5.29 11.85
C HIS A 57 -8.44 4.57 11.49
N HIS A 58 -9.51 4.72 12.27
CA HIS A 58 -10.82 4.21 11.92
C HIS A 58 -11.40 4.84 10.64
N ALA A 59 -11.15 6.11 10.36
CA ALA A 59 -11.56 6.71 9.10
C ALA A 59 -10.76 6.17 7.91
N ALA A 60 -9.48 5.87 8.12
CA ALA A 60 -8.57 5.45 7.07
C ALA A 60 -8.56 3.94 6.78
N TRP A 61 -9.04 3.10 7.71
CA TRP A 61 -8.89 1.64 7.61
C TRP A 61 -9.40 1.02 6.30
N PRO A 62 -10.56 1.43 5.73
CA PRO A 62 -11.06 0.81 4.50
C PRO A 62 -10.14 1.09 3.31
N ILE A 63 -9.57 2.30 3.27
CA ILE A 63 -8.68 2.75 2.19
C ILE A 63 -7.33 2.04 2.30
N LEU A 64 -6.78 1.94 3.52
CA LEU A 64 -5.54 1.20 3.79
C LEU A 64 -5.70 -0.29 3.45
N PHE A 65 -6.80 -0.91 3.88
CA PHE A 65 -7.11 -2.30 3.58
C PHE A 65 -7.24 -2.53 2.07
N GLY A 66 -8.08 -1.74 1.40
CA GLY A 66 -8.29 -1.85 -0.04
C GLY A 66 -7.02 -1.59 -0.84
N GLY A 67 -6.25 -0.57 -0.48
CA GLY A 67 -4.96 -0.29 -1.11
C GLY A 67 -3.93 -1.37 -0.87
N GLY A 68 -3.96 -2.01 0.30
CA GLY A 68 -3.10 -3.15 0.57
C GLY A 68 -3.42 -4.37 -0.28
N VAL A 69 -4.70 -4.70 -0.45
CA VAL A 69 -5.14 -5.79 -1.35
C VAL A 69 -4.74 -5.49 -2.78
N LEU A 70 -5.03 -4.29 -3.28
CA LEU A 70 -4.76 -3.90 -4.66
C LEU A 70 -3.26 -3.82 -4.98
N GLY A 71 -2.45 -3.25 -4.08
CA GLY A 71 -1.00 -3.17 -4.22
C GLY A 71 -0.34 -4.55 -4.22
N THR A 72 -0.73 -5.42 -3.26
CA THR A 72 -0.25 -6.81 -3.19
C THR A 72 -0.60 -7.58 -4.47
N ALA A 73 -1.85 -7.45 -4.94
CA ALA A 73 -2.29 -8.10 -6.18
C ALA A 73 -1.50 -7.58 -7.40
N HIS A 74 -1.23 -6.29 -7.48
CA HIS A 74 -0.40 -5.69 -8.55
C HIS A 74 1.03 -6.25 -8.53
N GLY A 75 1.67 -6.32 -7.36
CA GLY A 75 3.01 -6.86 -7.22
C GLY A 75 3.08 -8.34 -7.63
N ILE A 76 2.13 -9.17 -7.18
CA ILE A 76 2.05 -10.60 -7.58
C ILE A 76 1.86 -10.72 -9.10
N ALA A 77 0.94 -9.95 -9.68
CA ALA A 77 0.68 -9.96 -11.11
C ALA A 77 1.91 -9.52 -11.92
N LEU A 78 2.62 -8.47 -11.48
CA LEU A 78 3.87 -8.01 -12.08
C LEU A 78 4.93 -9.13 -12.09
N ALA A 79 5.13 -9.80 -10.95
CA ALA A 79 6.08 -10.90 -10.86
C ALA A 79 5.71 -12.05 -11.81
N ALA A 80 4.44 -12.47 -11.81
CA ALA A 80 3.96 -13.55 -12.67
C ALA A 80 4.16 -13.22 -14.17
N ILE A 81 3.75 -12.03 -14.60
CA ILE A 81 3.87 -11.57 -15.98
C ILE A 81 5.34 -11.44 -16.40
N ALA A 82 6.22 -10.99 -15.50
CA ALA A 82 7.64 -10.91 -15.75
C ALA A 82 8.29 -12.29 -15.92
N ILE A 83 7.93 -13.26 -15.07
CA ILE A 83 8.46 -14.63 -15.11
C ILE A 83 7.95 -15.39 -16.33
N LEU A 84 6.67 -15.22 -16.68
CA LEU A 84 6.04 -15.85 -17.85
C LEU A 84 6.50 -15.24 -19.19
N GLY A 85 7.39 -14.24 -19.17
CA GLY A 85 8.04 -13.73 -20.37
C GLY A 85 7.12 -12.90 -21.27
N ALA A 86 6.15 -12.19 -20.69
CA ALA A 86 5.25 -11.32 -21.45
C ALA A 86 6.01 -10.20 -22.20
N ARG A 87 5.32 -9.54 -23.14
CA ARG A 87 5.83 -8.33 -23.80
C ARG A 87 6.13 -7.26 -22.75
N VAL A 88 7.27 -6.58 -22.86
CA VAL A 88 7.77 -5.61 -21.87
C VAL A 88 6.78 -4.50 -21.52
N SER A 89 5.92 -4.11 -22.46
CA SER A 89 4.86 -3.12 -22.21
C SER A 89 3.89 -3.54 -21.11
N VAL A 90 3.64 -4.83 -20.95
CA VAL A 90 2.69 -5.36 -19.95
C VAL A 90 3.21 -5.17 -18.52
N PRO A 91 4.38 -5.70 -18.10
CA PRO A 91 4.89 -5.46 -16.76
C PRO A 91 5.14 -3.97 -16.50
N LEU A 92 5.50 -3.17 -17.52
CA LEU A 92 5.64 -1.72 -17.36
C LEU A 92 4.33 -1.05 -16.92
N VAL A 93 3.19 -1.42 -17.51
CA VAL A 93 1.87 -0.92 -17.09
C VAL A 93 1.59 -1.28 -15.63
N PHE A 94 1.90 -2.51 -15.22
CA PHE A 94 1.71 -2.93 -13.83
C PHE A 94 2.62 -2.19 -12.84
N VAL A 95 3.86 -1.86 -13.22
CA VAL A 95 4.74 -1.02 -12.41
C VAL A 95 4.11 0.35 -12.20
N VAL A 96 3.69 1.02 -13.28
CA VAL A 96 3.14 2.37 -13.21
C VAL A 96 1.81 2.39 -12.46
N SER A 97 0.87 1.48 -12.79
CA SER A 97 -0.42 1.42 -12.12
C SER A 97 -0.29 1.00 -10.66
N GLY A 98 0.59 0.05 -10.33
CA GLY A 98 0.85 -0.38 -8.96
C GLY A 98 1.36 0.77 -8.08
N ILE A 99 2.33 1.54 -8.58
CA ILE A 99 2.84 2.73 -7.88
C ILE A 99 1.72 3.75 -7.66
N ILE A 100 0.91 4.04 -8.68
CA ILE A 100 -0.20 5.00 -8.58
C ILE A 100 -1.22 4.53 -7.55
N VAL A 101 -1.59 3.25 -7.55
CA VAL A 101 -2.56 2.67 -6.62
C VAL A 101 -2.05 2.77 -5.18
N GLU A 102 -0.84 2.30 -4.89
CA GLU A 102 -0.31 2.32 -3.53
C GLU A 102 -0.09 3.74 -3.00
N ALA A 103 0.58 4.60 -3.79
CA ALA A 103 0.85 5.97 -3.38
C ALA A 103 -0.45 6.79 -3.29
N GLY A 104 -1.35 6.64 -4.26
CA GLY A 104 -2.63 7.33 -4.30
C GLY A 104 -3.50 6.97 -3.11
N LEU A 105 -3.68 5.68 -2.82
CA LEU A 105 -4.50 5.24 -1.69
C LEU A 105 -3.85 5.58 -0.35
N TRP A 106 -2.52 5.58 -0.24
CA TRP A 106 -1.84 6.12 0.93
C TRP A 106 -2.15 7.60 1.17
N VAL A 107 -2.10 8.42 0.11
CA VAL A 107 -2.43 9.85 0.21
C VAL A 107 -3.89 10.05 0.61
N VAL A 108 -4.81 9.30 0.01
CA VAL A 108 -6.25 9.36 0.33
C VAL A 108 -6.50 8.92 1.78
N ALA A 109 -5.89 7.81 2.22
CA ALA A 109 -5.98 7.35 3.61
C ALA A 109 -5.46 8.42 4.58
N ARG A 110 -4.32 9.04 4.27
CA ARG A 110 -3.75 10.12 5.08
C ARG A 110 -4.65 11.35 5.12
N GLY A 111 -5.30 11.69 4.01
CA GLY A 111 -6.29 12.77 3.93
C GLY A 111 -7.50 12.50 4.82
N ALA A 112 -8.08 11.30 4.70
CA ALA A 112 -9.19 10.85 5.55
C ALA A 112 -8.83 10.90 7.04
N GLY A 113 -7.66 10.36 7.41
CA GLY A 113 -7.20 10.37 8.79
C GLY A 113 -7.04 11.78 9.37
N LYS A 114 -6.46 12.72 8.61
CA LYS A 114 -6.33 14.12 9.05
C LYS A 114 -7.69 14.80 9.23
N ALA A 115 -8.61 14.60 8.29
CA ALA A 115 -9.94 15.22 8.34
C ALA A 115 -10.76 14.76 9.56
N SER A 116 -10.55 13.53 10.02
CA SER A 116 -11.23 12.98 11.20
C SER A 116 -10.51 13.21 12.54
N ALA A 117 -9.28 13.73 12.51
CA ALA A 117 -8.50 14.05 13.70
C ALA A 117 -8.73 15.49 14.19
N ALA A 118 -9.19 16.39 13.31
CA ALA A 118 -9.64 17.74 13.63
C ALA A 118 -10.93 17.71 14.46
#